data_AF-A0A956L6W1-F1
#
_entry.id   AF-A0A956L6W1-F1
#
_cell.length_a   1.000
_cell.length_b   1.000
_cell.length_c   1.000
_cell.angle_alpha   90.00
_cell.angle_beta   90.00
_cell.angle_gamma   90.00
#
_symmetry.space_group_name_H-M   'P 1'
#
loop_
_entity.id
_entity.type
_entity.pdbx_description
1 polymer ?
#
loop_
_entity_poly.entity_id
_entity_poly.type
_entity_poly.pdbx_seq_one_letter_code
_entity_poly.pdbx_strand_id
1 'polypeptide(L)'
;MRKTIITTSLTAASLLLGLASEASAASIDAEDPTAVPELIGQWTFEPGYETVETTGHWGDLVLVGSASVSEGQLHVHGSGTTPTGWAYSPAFDGGVIREKTLVSWVALDDLEVRAGSPLSIDNISGDNFDAIVYAERQPYRWMAGSSYFRRTQDVVTVDETAVGQTLQLAISYRDLGAGAVEITICRDGVEIGHYVDDSMTQWSGAGAEVVFGPRHTLPNDFRGAIEGRIEEARIYAGPMDCGAVGGLTLNVDGDGDGVADQDDVCDGYDDALDLDGDGTPDGCDPCLGDEALGDGDGDGVCDDLDLCLGDDASGDLDGDLVCDDFDNCVADVNPDQL
;
A
#
# COMPACT_ATOMS: atom_id res chain seq x y z
N MET A 1 -1.46 82.23 32.01
CA MET A 1 -0.06 81.83 31.71
C MET A 1 -0.06 81.27 30.28
N ARG A 2 0.23 82.08 29.25
CA ARG A 2 1.48 82.10 28.43
C ARG A 2 1.87 80.69 27.94
N LYS A 3 2.00 80.34 26.65
CA LYS A 3 2.56 81.07 25.48
C LYS A 3 2.34 80.26 24.15
N THR A 4 2.11 80.96 23.03
CA THR A 4 2.81 80.85 21.71
C THR A 4 2.58 79.57 20.86
N ILE A 5 1.91 79.57 19.69
CA ILE A 5 2.11 80.22 18.35
C ILE A 5 3.32 79.70 17.55
N ILE A 6 3.02 78.98 16.45
CA ILE A 6 3.61 78.93 15.07
C ILE A 6 5.14 78.69 14.98
N THR A 7 5.65 77.74 14.18
CA THR A 7 6.10 77.82 12.76
C THR A 7 6.60 76.40 12.42
N THR A 8 6.52 75.78 11.23
CA THR A 8 7.12 76.19 9.95
C THR A 8 6.64 75.24 8.84
N SER A 9 6.31 75.82 7.69
CA SER A 9 6.14 75.13 6.40
C SER A 9 7.51 74.82 5.80
N LEU A 10 7.67 73.66 5.15
CA LEU A 10 8.57 73.53 4.00
C LEU A 10 8.00 72.54 2.98
N THR A 11 8.12 72.93 1.74
CA THR A 11 7.51 72.41 0.51
C THR A 11 8.34 71.32 -0.20
N ALA A 12 7.60 70.50 -0.96
CA ALA A 12 7.91 69.95 -2.29
C ALA A 12 8.58 68.56 -2.45
N ALA A 13 7.86 67.77 -3.28
CA ALA A 13 8.32 66.80 -4.28
C ALA A 13 8.87 65.44 -3.81
N SER A 14 8.12 64.37 -4.05
CA SER A 14 8.29 63.61 -5.30
C SER A 14 7.16 62.60 -5.48
N LEU A 15 6.55 62.60 -6.67
CA LEU A 15 5.66 61.55 -7.14
C LEU A 15 6.53 60.46 -7.76
N LEU A 16 6.52 59.25 -7.21
CA LEU A 16 6.89 58.05 -7.97
C LEU A 16 5.89 56.94 -7.65
N LEU A 17 5.21 56.48 -8.71
CA LEU A 17 4.41 55.27 -8.77
C LEU A 17 5.25 54.08 -8.28
N GLY A 18 4.76 53.40 -7.26
CA GLY A 18 5.16 52.03 -6.92
C GLY A 18 3.90 51.16 -6.97
N LEU A 19 3.86 50.24 -7.93
CA LEU A 19 2.87 49.18 -8.02
C LEU A 19 3.01 48.28 -6.78
N ALA A 20 2.02 48.27 -5.89
CA ALA A 20 1.88 47.20 -4.91
C ALA A 20 0.94 46.16 -5.51
N SER A 21 1.54 45.12 -6.07
CA SER A 21 0.89 43.88 -6.47
C SER A 21 0.35 43.15 -5.24
N GLU A 22 -0.86 42.65 -5.41
CA GLU A 22 -1.63 41.62 -4.71
C GLU A 22 -1.00 40.96 -3.47
N ALA A 23 -1.74 41.01 -2.37
CA ALA A 23 -1.72 39.95 -1.36
C ALA A 23 -3.14 39.40 -1.27
N SER A 24 -3.41 38.36 -2.06
CA SER A 24 -4.51 37.44 -1.78
C SER A 24 -4.20 36.77 -0.45
N ALA A 25 -5.10 36.89 0.51
CA ALA A 25 -5.02 36.14 1.75
C ALA A 25 -5.24 34.65 1.39
N ALA A 26 -4.15 33.89 1.31
CA ALA A 26 -4.22 32.44 1.29
C ALA A 26 -4.93 32.01 2.58
N SER A 27 -6.11 31.41 2.42
CA SER A 27 -6.66 30.54 3.44
C SER A 27 -5.62 29.47 3.72
N ILE A 28 -5.27 29.30 4.98
CA ILE A 28 -4.61 28.10 5.47
C ILE A 28 -5.55 26.92 5.14
N ASP A 29 -5.29 26.25 4.04
CA ASP A 29 -5.92 24.96 3.75
C ASP A 29 -5.55 24.04 4.91
N ALA A 30 -6.55 23.65 5.70
CA ALA A 30 -6.40 22.48 6.54
C ALA A 30 -6.19 21.32 5.56
N GLU A 31 -5.07 20.62 5.67
CA GLU A 31 -4.85 19.37 4.93
C GLU A 31 -6.09 18.49 5.09
N ASP A 32 -6.56 17.93 3.97
CA ASP A 32 -7.66 16.98 3.97
C ASP A 32 -7.29 15.82 4.89
N PRO A 33 -8.00 15.63 6.02
CA PRO A 33 -7.67 14.58 6.98
C PRO A 33 -7.83 13.17 6.38
N THR A 34 -8.41 13.05 5.19
CA THR A 34 -8.58 11.79 4.46
C THR A 34 -7.52 11.55 3.38
N ALA A 35 -6.61 12.50 3.13
CA ALA A 35 -5.56 12.31 2.15
C ALA A 35 -4.56 11.24 2.63
N VAL A 36 -4.41 10.17 1.85
CA VAL A 36 -3.41 9.12 2.09
C VAL A 36 -2.04 9.69 1.70
N PRO A 37 -1.04 9.71 2.61
CA PRO A 37 0.31 10.19 2.29
C PRO A 37 0.99 9.31 1.23
N GLU A 38 2.15 9.75 0.73
CA GLU A 38 2.97 8.96 -0.20
C GLU A 38 3.35 7.60 0.41
N LEU A 39 3.11 6.52 -0.34
CA LEU A 39 3.54 5.17 0.01
C LEU A 39 5.03 5.02 -0.35
N ILE A 40 5.87 4.75 0.65
CA ILE A 40 7.34 4.70 0.53
C ILE A 40 7.94 3.33 0.90
N GLY A 41 7.10 2.33 1.08
CA GLY A 41 7.50 0.96 1.33
C GLY A 41 6.26 0.07 1.32
N GLN A 42 6.27 -1.00 0.52
CA GLN A 42 5.19 -1.98 0.46
C GLN A 42 5.74 -3.37 0.17
N TRP A 43 5.29 -4.33 0.98
CA TRP A 43 5.60 -5.76 0.85
C TRP A 43 4.29 -6.52 0.85
N THR A 44 3.89 -7.03 -0.31
CA THR A 44 2.62 -7.74 -0.53
C THR A 44 2.76 -9.24 -0.29
N PHE A 45 3.95 -9.81 -0.51
CA PHE A 45 4.23 -11.25 -0.39
C PHE A 45 3.42 -12.16 -1.34
N GLU A 46 2.68 -11.56 -2.27
CA GLU A 46 1.88 -12.24 -3.28
C GLU A 46 2.76 -13.00 -4.29
N PRO A 47 2.19 -13.98 -5.02
CA PRO A 47 2.90 -14.70 -6.07
C PRO A 47 3.62 -13.74 -7.05
N GLY A 48 4.87 -14.03 -7.38
CA GLY A 48 5.70 -13.15 -8.22
C GLY A 48 6.31 -11.94 -7.49
N TYR A 49 5.78 -11.57 -6.32
CA TYR A 49 6.26 -10.47 -5.47
C TYR A 49 6.71 -10.94 -4.09
N GLU A 50 6.97 -12.25 -3.91
CA GLU A 50 7.18 -12.88 -2.60
C GLU A 50 8.28 -12.21 -1.78
N THR A 51 9.34 -11.72 -2.44
CA THR A 51 10.46 -11.03 -1.78
C THR A 51 10.69 -9.63 -2.32
N VAL A 52 9.72 -9.07 -3.06
CA VAL A 52 9.87 -7.78 -3.74
C VAL A 52 9.29 -6.67 -2.87
N GLU A 53 9.99 -5.54 -2.84
CA GLU A 53 9.43 -4.29 -2.32
C GLU A 53 8.93 -3.45 -3.50
N THR A 54 7.64 -3.14 -3.54
CA THR A 54 6.96 -2.67 -4.76
C THR A 54 7.12 -1.18 -5.02
N THR A 55 7.53 -0.37 -4.04
CA THR A 55 7.73 1.08 -4.24
C THR A 55 9.11 1.42 -4.82
N GLY A 56 10.05 0.46 -4.79
CA GLY A 56 11.42 0.66 -5.28
C GLY A 56 12.29 1.52 -4.36
N HIS A 57 11.86 1.74 -3.11
CA HIS A 57 12.58 2.52 -2.12
C HIS A 57 13.39 1.67 -1.15
N TRP A 58 13.16 0.37 -1.07
CA TRP A 58 13.95 -0.54 -0.25
C TRP A 58 14.52 -1.66 -1.12
N GLY A 59 15.60 -2.29 -0.66
CA GLY A 59 16.04 -3.52 -1.29
C GLY A 59 15.13 -4.68 -0.93
N ASP A 60 15.24 -5.72 -1.75
CA ASP A 60 14.46 -6.95 -1.66
C ASP A 60 14.48 -7.56 -0.25
N LEU A 61 13.38 -8.23 0.08
CA LEU A 61 13.19 -8.92 1.34
C LEU A 61 14.20 -10.06 1.48
N VAL A 62 14.91 -10.07 2.60
CA VAL A 62 15.84 -11.13 2.96
C VAL A 62 15.21 -11.99 4.05
N LEU A 63 14.95 -13.26 3.73
CA LEU A 63 14.46 -14.26 4.68
C LEU A 63 15.62 -14.86 5.49
N VAL A 64 15.41 -14.99 6.80
CA VAL A 64 16.40 -15.50 7.76
C VAL A 64 15.79 -16.57 8.64
N GLY A 65 16.59 -17.60 8.94
CA GLY A 65 16.17 -18.69 9.82
C GLY A 65 15.10 -19.55 9.15
N SER A 66 13.99 -19.77 9.84
CA SER A 66 12.85 -20.53 9.34
C SER A 66 11.77 -19.69 8.65
N ALA A 67 11.98 -18.39 8.43
CA ALA A 67 10.99 -17.56 7.73
C ALA A 67 10.79 -18.05 6.29
N SER A 68 9.55 -17.92 5.82
CA SER A 68 9.14 -18.30 4.47
C SER A 68 8.07 -17.36 3.96
N VAL A 69 7.94 -17.28 2.64
CA VAL A 69 6.78 -16.67 2.00
C VAL A 69 6.02 -17.77 1.27
N SER A 70 4.71 -17.82 1.50
CA SER A 70 3.82 -18.80 0.89
C SER A 70 2.38 -18.36 1.11
N GLU A 71 1.51 -18.60 0.12
CA GLU A 71 0.09 -18.25 0.18
C GLU A 71 -0.14 -16.75 0.42
N GLY A 72 0.58 -15.89 -0.31
CA GLY A 72 0.45 -14.43 -0.19
C GLY A 72 0.93 -13.83 1.14
N GLN A 73 1.67 -14.60 1.94
CA GLN A 73 1.98 -14.23 3.31
C GLN A 73 3.45 -14.44 3.65
N LEU A 74 4.01 -13.52 4.43
CA LEU A 74 5.27 -13.73 5.15
C LEU A 74 5.00 -14.45 6.48
N HIS A 75 5.60 -15.62 6.64
CA HIS A 75 5.58 -16.42 7.87
C HIS A 75 6.82 -16.10 8.69
N VAL A 76 6.60 -15.59 9.91
CA VAL A 76 7.66 -15.30 10.89
C VAL A 76 7.47 -16.16 12.13
N HIS A 77 8.59 -16.58 12.72
CA HIS A 77 8.60 -17.58 13.77
C HIS A 77 9.34 -17.12 15.02
N GLY A 78 8.78 -17.44 16.18
CA GLY A 78 9.25 -17.01 17.48
C GLY A 78 8.89 -17.98 18.59
N SER A 79 9.77 -18.07 19.59
CA SER A 79 9.46 -18.75 20.86
C SER A 79 9.80 -17.85 22.03
N GLY A 80 8.77 -17.45 22.79
CA GLY A 80 8.92 -16.42 23.83
C GLY A 80 9.44 -15.12 23.22
N THR A 81 10.67 -14.73 23.52
CA THR A 81 11.32 -13.53 22.97
C THR A 81 12.41 -13.84 21.93
N THR A 82 12.56 -15.10 21.53
CA THR A 82 13.63 -15.53 20.63
C THR A 82 13.07 -15.75 19.22
N PRO A 83 13.54 -14.99 18.21
CA PRO A 83 13.14 -15.21 16.84
C PRO A 83 13.86 -16.45 16.28
N THR A 84 13.12 -17.30 15.58
CA THR A 84 13.64 -18.49 14.88
C THR A 84 13.48 -18.39 13.36
N GLY A 85 12.57 -17.55 12.89
CA GLY A 85 12.41 -17.16 11.49
C GLY A 85 11.97 -15.70 11.40
N TRP A 86 12.67 -14.89 10.62
CA TRP A 86 12.36 -13.47 10.45
C TRP A 86 12.81 -12.97 9.09
N ALA A 87 12.40 -11.76 8.73
CA ALA A 87 12.83 -11.13 7.49
C ALA A 87 13.25 -9.68 7.71
N TYR A 88 14.01 -9.13 6.78
CA TYR A 88 14.36 -7.72 6.76
C TYR A 88 14.62 -7.23 5.33
N SER A 89 14.41 -5.93 5.10
CA SER A 89 14.72 -5.26 3.82
C SER A 89 15.76 -4.16 4.05
N PRO A 90 17.01 -4.34 3.56
CA PRO A 90 18.04 -3.30 3.54
C PRO A 90 18.06 -2.60 2.16
N ALA A 91 18.48 -1.36 1.97
CA ALA A 91 18.41 -0.23 2.86
C ALA A 91 17.64 0.88 2.11
N PHE A 92 17.07 1.84 2.81
CA PHE A 92 16.23 2.87 2.19
C PHE A 92 16.97 3.73 1.16
N ASP A 93 16.44 3.82 -0.05
CA ASP A 93 16.85 4.74 -1.12
C ASP A 93 15.75 5.78 -1.36
N GLY A 94 15.65 6.71 -0.41
CA GLY A 94 14.68 7.79 -0.44
C GLY A 94 15.11 8.97 0.41
N GLY A 95 14.14 9.87 0.65
CA GLY A 95 14.34 11.10 1.42
C GLY A 95 14.53 10.88 2.92
N VAL A 96 14.00 11.81 3.71
CA VAL A 96 13.97 11.69 5.17
C VAL A 96 12.62 11.13 5.58
N ILE A 97 12.62 10.01 6.31
CA ILE A 97 11.43 9.48 6.97
C ILE A 97 11.37 10.09 8.36
N ARG A 98 10.47 11.05 8.55
CA ARG A 98 10.28 11.74 9.84
C ARG A 98 8.85 11.51 10.31
N GLU A 99 7.90 12.22 9.71
CA GLU A 99 6.49 11.87 9.84
C GLU A 99 6.22 10.61 9.04
N LYS A 100 5.46 9.69 9.64
CA LYS A 100 5.24 8.38 9.05
C LYS A 100 4.02 7.69 9.62
N THR A 101 3.52 6.72 8.87
CA THR A 101 2.59 5.71 9.38
C THR A 101 3.09 4.33 8.99
N LEU A 102 3.28 3.47 9.98
CA LEU A 102 3.58 2.06 9.79
C LEU A 102 2.23 1.33 9.78
N VAL A 103 1.98 0.49 8.77
CA VAL A 103 0.75 -0.31 8.67
C VAL A 103 1.14 -1.77 8.43
N SER A 104 0.47 -2.70 9.09
CA SER A 104 0.63 -4.12 8.81
C SER A 104 -0.66 -4.89 9.06
N TRP A 105 -0.96 -5.82 8.16
CA TRP A 105 -2.01 -6.82 8.34
C TRP A 105 -1.36 -8.10 8.85
N VAL A 106 -1.61 -8.43 10.12
CA VAL A 106 -0.93 -9.51 10.82
C VAL A 106 -1.93 -10.44 11.51
N ALA A 107 -1.68 -11.74 11.41
CA ALA A 107 -2.33 -12.77 12.21
C ALA A 107 -1.30 -13.41 13.15
N LEU A 108 -1.51 -13.31 14.47
CA LEU A 108 -0.69 -14.02 15.45
C LEU A 108 -1.11 -15.48 15.55
N ASP A 109 -0.15 -16.39 15.65
CA ASP A 109 -0.36 -17.83 15.82
C ASP A 109 -0.05 -18.32 17.24
N ASP A 110 0.68 -17.52 18.01
CA ASP A 110 0.92 -17.72 19.44
C ASP A 110 0.81 -16.37 20.16
N LEU A 111 -0.01 -16.30 21.22
CA LEU A 111 -0.16 -15.09 22.03
C LEU A 111 0.91 -14.98 23.13
N GLU A 112 1.65 -16.06 23.42
CA GLU A 112 2.66 -16.12 24.47
C GLU A 112 4.05 -15.65 24.01
N VAL A 113 4.25 -15.46 22.70
CA VAL A 113 5.42 -14.76 22.15
C VAL A 113 5.41 -13.29 22.57
N ARG A 114 6.60 -12.67 22.62
CA ARG A 114 6.75 -11.34 23.21
C ARG A 114 7.83 -10.52 22.52
N ALA A 115 7.58 -9.21 22.53
CA ALA A 115 8.49 -8.15 22.16
C ALA A 115 8.94 -8.17 20.69
N GLY A 116 8.22 -8.89 19.83
CA GLY A 116 8.39 -8.81 18.39
C GLY A 116 7.50 -7.75 17.76
N SER A 117 7.56 -7.68 16.43
CA SER A 117 6.85 -6.72 15.61
C SER A 117 6.59 -7.27 14.22
N PRO A 118 5.41 -7.07 13.63
CA PRO A 118 5.18 -7.36 12.23
C PRO A 118 5.76 -6.26 11.32
N LEU A 119 6.08 -5.08 11.83
CA LEU A 119 6.73 -4.04 11.03
C LEU A 119 7.52 -3.07 11.91
N SER A 120 8.82 -3.00 11.66
CA SER A 120 9.75 -2.10 12.36
C SER A 120 10.58 -1.34 11.34
N ILE A 121 10.79 -0.04 11.58
CA ILE A 121 11.85 0.73 10.93
C ILE A 121 12.98 0.93 11.94
N ASP A 122 14.19 0.53 11.57
CA ASP A 122 15.37 0.54 12.44
C ASP A 122 16.58 1.17 11.76
N ASN A 123 17.59 1.51 12.55
CA ASN A 123 18.91 1.93 12.08
C ASN A 123 19.88 0.75 12.07
N ILE A 124 20.47 0.46 10.92
CA ILE A 124 21.41 -0.66 10.71
C ILE A 124 22.63 -0.60 11.65
N SER A 125 23.07 0.60 12.02
CA SER A 125 24.31 0.83 12.78
C SER A 125 24.11 1.26 14.24
N GLY A 126 22.87 1.33 14.72
CA GLY A 126 22.61 1.75 16.09
C GLY A 126 21.18 1.55 16.53
N ASP A 127 20.98 1.47 17.84
CA ASP A 127 19.67 1.24 18.45
C ASP A 127 18.79 2.51 18.36
N ASN A 128 18.05 2.62 17.26
CA ASN A 128 17.01 3.63 17.03
C ASN A 128 15.93 3.06 16.09
N PHE A 129 14.89 2.51 16.69
CA PHE A 129 13.74 1.97 15.99
C PHE A 129 12.42 2.65 16.39
N ASP A 130 11.45 2.56 15.49
CA ASP A 130 10.01 2.65 15.77
C ASP A 130 9.33 1.42 15.18
N ALA A 131 8.37 0.84 15.91
CA ALA A 131 7.76 -0.44 15.53
C ALA A 131 6.35 -0.64 16.07
N ILE A 132 5.58 -1.49 15.39
CA ILE A 132 4.29 -2.02 15.89
C ILE A 132 4.58 -3.19 16.83
N VAL A 133 4.81 -2.95 18.11
CA VAL A 133 5.32 -4.00 19.00
C VAL A 133 4.20 -4.76 19.70
N TYR A 134 4.33 -6.08 19.75
CA TYR A 134 3.47 -6.96 20.53
C TYR A 134 4.10 -7.34 21.88
N ALA A 135 3.34 -7.18 22.95
CA ALA A 135 3.58 -7.78 24.27
C ALA A 135 4.92 -7.48 24.96
N GLU A 136 5.63 -6.40 24.60
CA GLU A 136 6.93 -6.08 25.21
C GLU A 136 6.81 -5.63 26.67
N ARG A 137 5.99 -4.61 26.94
CA ARG A 137 5.78 -4.09 28.30
C ARG A 137 4.54 -4.63 28.99
N GLN A 138 3.49 -4.89 28.21
CA GLN A 138 2.22 -5.40 28.69
C GLN A 138 1.87 -6.66 27.89
N PRO A 139 1.77 -7.85 28.51
CA PRO A 139 1.38 -9.07 27.81
C PRO A 139 0.08 -8.87 27.04
N TYR A 140 -0.03 -9.52 25.86
CA TYR A 140 -1.22 -9.51 25.01
C TYR A 140 -1.62 -8.16 24.40
N ARG A 141 -0.79 -7.12 24.51
CA ARG A 141 -1.12 -5.78 23.99
C ARG A 141 -0.15 -5.29 22.95
N TRP A 142 -0.71 -4.59 21.98
CA TRP A 142 0.03 -3.78 21.02
C TRP A 142 0.49 -2.47 21.65
N MET A 143 1.59 -1.94 21.13
CA MET A 143 2.19 -0.69 21.60
C MET A 143 3.10 -0.10 20.52
N ALA A 144 3.25 1.22 20.52
CA ALA A 144 4.32 1.87 19.77
C ALA A 144 5.65 1.61 20.49
N GLY A 145 6.43 0.69 19.94
CA GLY A 145 7.75 0.33 20.44
C GLY A 145 8.81 1.30 19.95
N SER A 146 9.78 1.59 20.81
CA SER A 146 10.92 2.44 20.49
C SER A 146 12.14 2.07 21.32
N SER A 147 13.33 2.42 20.84
CA SER A 147 14.60 2.18 21.54
C SER A 147 14.58 2.74 22.96
N TYR A 148 14.94 1.91 23.95
CA TYR A 148 14.91 2.22 25.38
C TYR A 148 13.55 2.76 25.88
N PHE A 149 12.46 2.48 25.16
CA PHE A 149 11.12 3.01 25.42
C PHE A 149 11.02 4.54 25.39
N ARG A 150 11.92 5.23 24.67
CA ARG A 150 11.99 6.70 24.66
C ARG A 150 10.66 7.35 24.26
N ARG A 151 9.97 6.79 23.27
CA ARG A 151 8.68 7.25 22.75
C ARG A 151 7.52 6.30 23.09
N THR A 152 7.67 5.45 24.11
CA THR A 152 6.73 4.35 24.35
C THR A 152 5.91 4.58 25.62
N GLN A 153 4.59 4.60 25.46
CA GLN A 153 3.63 4.71 26.57
C GLN A 153 2.62 3.56 26.58
N ASP A 154 2.27 3.10 27.78
CA ASP A 154 1.34 1.98 28.02
C ASP A 154 -0.13 2.49 27.96
N VAL A 155 -0.57 2.92 26.78
CA VAL A 155 -1.91 3.52 26.57
C VAL A 155 -2.98 2.53 26.11
N VAL A 156 -2.58 1.42 25.50
CA VAL A 156 -3.51 0.40 25.00
C VAL A 156 -4.06 -0.41 26.18
N THR A 157 -5.38 -0.58 26.20
CA THR A 157 -6.09 -1.24 27.32
C THR A 157 -6.78 -2.54 26.95
N VAL A 158 -6.79 -2.89 25.66
CA VAL A 158 -7.40 -4.10 25.12
C VAL A 158 -6.33 -5.18 24.94
N ASP A 159 -6.64 -6.38 25.40
CA ASP A 159 -5.79 -7.56 25.22
C ASP A 159 -6.24 -8.31 23.96
N GLU A 160 -5.30 -8.88 23.20
CA GLU A 160 -5.60 -9.89 22.19
C GLU A 160 -5.97 -11.21 22.88
N THR A 161 -7.05 -11.83 22.42
CA THR A 161 -7.63 -13.02 23.07
C THR A 161 -7.71 -14.24 22.18
N ALA A 162 -7.36 -14.11 20.90
CA ALA A 162 -7.43 -15.18 19.92
C ALA A 162 -6.26 -15.10 18.93
N VAL A 163 -5.92 -16.24 18.36
CA VAL A 163 -4.93 -16.40 17.28
C VAL A 163 -5.63 -16.58 15.94
N GLY A 164 -4.89 -16.41 14.85
CA GLY A 164 -5.31 -16.67 13.48
C GLY A 164 -6.23 -15.62 12.85
N GLN A 165 -6.70 -14.62 13.62
CA GLN A 165 -7.40 -13.48 13.05
C GLN A 165 -6.37 -12.49 12.48
N THR A 166 -6.53 -12.15 11.20
CA THR A 166 -5.81 -11.02 10.58
C THR A 166 -6.34 -9.71 11.14
N LEU A 167 -5.43 -8.89 11.66
CA LEU A 167 -5.69 -7.56 12.22
C LEU A 167 -4.99 -6.52 11.35
N GLN A 168 -5.68 -5.43 11.04
CA GLN A 168 -5.02 -4.25 10.49
C GLN A 168 -4.51 -3.40 11.66
N LEU A 169 -3.20 -3.29 11.79
CA LEU A 169 -2.56 -2.45 12.80
C LEU A 169 -1.83 -1.30 12.13
N ALA A 170 -1.94 -0.11 12.72
CA ALA A 170 -1.14 1.01 12.30
C ALA A 170 -0.64 1.84 13.47
N ILE A 171 0.52 2.46 13.29
CA ILE A 171 1.04 3.48 14.21
C ILE A 171 1.52 4.68 13.42
N SER A 172 0.89 5.82 13.66
CA SER A 172 1.17 7.09 13.02
C SER A 172 1.98 8.00 13.94
N TYR A 173 2.94 8.72 13.35
CA TYR A 173 3.85 9.63 14.03
C TYR A 173 3.78 10.99 13.34
N ARG A 174 3.20 11.98 14.01
CA ARG A 174 3.06 13.35 13.54
C ARG A 174 4.03 14.28 14.24
N ASP A 175 4.77 15.09 13.50
CA ASP A 175 5.70 16.06 14.07
C ASP A 175 4.94 17.29 14.54
N LEU A 176 4.99 17.58 15.84
CA LEU A 176 4.39 18.78 16.42
C LEU A 176 5.39 19.95 16.51
N GLY A 177 6.61 19.74 16.03
CA GLY A 177 7.71 20.69 16.14
C GLY A 177 8.42 20.65 17.49
N ALA A 178 9.58 21.31 17.57
CA ALA A 178 10.41 21.38 18.77
C ALA A 178 10.80 20.01 19.38
N GLY A 179 10.79 18.95 18.57
CA GLY A 179 11.09 17.58 19.01
C GLY A 179 9.87 16.80 19.50
N ALA A 180 8.70 17.44 19.62
CA ALA A 180 7.48 16.77 20.01
C ALA A 180 6.89 15.92 18.89
N VAL A 181 6.34 14.77 19.25
CA VAL A 181 5.67 13.83 18.34
C VAL A 181 4.33 13.41 18.93
N GLU A 182 3.29 13.46 18.12
CA GLU A 182 2.01 12.81 18.40
C GLU A 182 2.01 11.40 17.82
N ILE A 183 1.65 10.42 18.64
CA ILE A 183 1.62 9.00 18.29
C ILE A 183 0.19 8.49 18.45
N THR A 184 -0.34 7.91 17.37
CA THR A 184 -1.68 7.31 17.32
C THR A 184 -1.54 5.84 16.95
N ILE A 185 -2.22 4.96 17.69
CA ILE A 185 -2.22 3.50 17.50
C ILE A 185 -3.63 3.09 17.06
N CYS A 186 -3.71 2.45 15.90
CA CYS A 186 -4.95 2.02 15.28
C CYS A 186 -5.04 0.49 15.20
N ARG A 187 -6.25 -0.03 15.37
CA ARG A 187 -6.61 -1.44 15.13
C ARG A 187 -7.93 -1.47 14.35
N ASP A 188 -7.91 -2.09 13.18
CA ASP A 188 -9.08 -2.21 12.28
C ASP A 188 -9.78 -0.86 12.03
N GLY A 189 -8.97 0.17 11.77
CA GLY A 189 -9.44 1.54 11.58
C GLY A 189 -9.94 2.28 12.84
N VAL A 190 -9.79 1.69 14.03
CA VAL A 190 -10.22 2.29 15.30
C VAL A 190 -9.02 2.68 16.16
N GLU A 191 -9.04 3.89 16.72
CA GLU A 191 -8.03 4.34 17.67
C GLU A 191 -8.09 3.52 18.97
N ILE A 192 -6.97 2.90 19.35
CA ILE A 192 -6.81 2.11 20.58
C ILE A 192 -5.77 2.71 21.54
N GLY A 193 -5.09 3.78 21.12
CA GLY A 193 -4.14 4.51 21.93
C GLY A 193 -3.67 5.79 21.26
N HIS A 194 -3.45 6.83 22.05
CA HIS A 194 -2.98 8.14 21.59
C HIS A 194 -2.18 8.83 22.71
N TYR A 195 -1.07 9.47 22.35
CA TYR A 195 -0.28 10.30 23.27
C TYR A 195 0.71 11.21 22.53
N VAL A 196 1.30 12.15 23.28
CA VAL A 196 2.40 13.02 22.83
C VAL A 196 3.67 12.70 23.62
N ASP A 197 4.80 12.72 22.93
CA ASP A 197 6.15 12.54 23.47
C ASP A 197 7.08 13.68 22.98
N ASP A 198 8.27 13.83 23.56
CA ASP A 198 9.24 14.90 23.23
C ASP A 198 10.51 14.40 22.53
N SER A 199 10.51 13.14 22.07
CA SER A 199 11.68 12.48 21.51
C SER A 199 11.52 12.04 20.04
N MET A 200 10.97 12.93 19.21
CA MET A 200 10.84 12.73 17.76
C MET A 200 12.17 12.34 17.11
N THR A 201 12.13 11.37 16.22
CA THR A 201 13.31 10.83 15.51
C THR A 201 13.07 10.80 14.00
N GLN A 202 14.08 10.38 13.25
CA GLN A 202 14.01 10.24 11.79
C GLN A 202 15.00 9.21 11.27
N TRP A 203 14.75 8.72 10.07
CA TRP A 203 15.61 7.83 9.28
C TRP A 203 15.89 8.47 7.93
N SER A 204 17.02 8.14 7.32
CA SER A 204 17.38 8.67 6.00
C SER A 204 18.41 7.80 5.31
N GLY A 205 18.22 7.58 4.02
CA GLY A 205 19.15 6.85 3.15
C GLY A 205 19.50 5.45 3.67
N ALA A 206 20.66 4.96 3.20
CA ALA A 206 21.11 3.58 3.41
C ALA A 206 21.44 3.19 4.88
N GLY A 207 21.12 4.04 5.85
CA GLY A 207 21.23 3.74 7.28
C GLY A 207 19.98 3.09 7.88
N ALA A 208 18.86 3.11 7.15
CA ALA A 208 17.58 2.56 7.58
C ALA A 208 17.35 1.15 7.03
N GLU A 209 16.74 0.29 7.83
CA GLU A 209 16.24 -1.02 7.43
C GLU A 209 14.82 -1.24 7.94
N VAL A 210 14.09 -2.14 7.28
CA VAL A 210 12.80 -2.64 7.75
C VAL A 210 12.96 -4.07 8.26
N VAL A 211 12.30 -4.40 9.37
CA VAL A 211 12.42 -5.71 10.03
C VAL A 211 11.04 -6.28 10.36
N PHE A 212 10.87 -7.58 10.10
CA PHE A 212 9.67 -8.38 10.31
C PHE A 212 9.95 -9.53 11.27
N GLY A 213 9.20 -9.65 12.37
CA GLY A 213 9.39 -10.65 13.43
C GLY A 213 10.02 -10.03 14.68
N PRO A 214 11.34 -9.73 14.69
CA PRO A 214 11.98 -8.92 15.72
C PRO A 214 11.50 -7.47 15.68
N ARG A 215 11.52 -6.78 16.82
CA ARG A 215 11.21 -5.34 16.85
C ARG A 215 12.36 -4.45 16.42
N HIS A 216 13.59 -4.97 16.49
CA HIS A 216 14.80 -4.27 16.08
C HIS A 216 15.98 -5.25 15.96
N THR A 217 16.98 -4.83 15.21
CA THR A 217 18.18 -5.60 14.83
C THR A 217 19.43 -4.86 15.30
N LEU A 218 20.36 -5.61 15.86
CA LEU A 218 21.73 -5.17 16.10
C LEU A 218 22.66 -6.20 15.44
N PRO A 219 23.93 -5.86 15.17
CA PRO A 219 24.86 -6.81 14.59
C PRO A 219 24.94 -8.12 15.40
N ASN A 220 24.38 -9.20 14.85
CA ASN A 220 24.26 -10.53 15.47
C ASN A 220 23.34 -10.62 16.70
N ASP A 221 22.42 -9.68 16.91
CA ASP A 221 21.49 -9.67 18.02
C ASP A 221 20.10 -9.19 17.56
N PHE A 222 19.12 -10.09 17.64
CA PHE A 222 17.77 -9.88 17.14
C PHE A 222 16.83 -9.94 18.34
N ARG A 223 16.05 -8.88 18.55
CA ARG A 223 15.36 -8.71 19.82
C ARG A 223 13.86 -8.90 19.69
N GLY A 224 13.36 -9.87 20.44
CA GLY A 224 11.95 -10.22 20.50
C GLY A 224 11.47 -10.98 19.27
N ALA A 225 10.25 -11.50 19.37
CA ALA A 225 9.66 -12.26 18.28
C ALA A 225 8.13 -12.20 18.34
N ILE A 226 7.53 -12.41 17.18
CA ILE A 226 6.16 -12.87 17.03
C ILE A 226 6.21 -14.24 16.36
N GLU A 227 5.16 -15.03 16.55
CA GLU A 227 4.84 -16.21 15.75
C GLU A 227 3.56 -15.85 15.01
N GLY A 228 3.60 -15.82 13.69
CA GLY A 228 2.44 -15.39 12.91
C GLY A 228 2.71 -15.19 11.42
N ARG A 229 1.67 -14.73 10.74
CA ARG A 229 1.64 -14.46 9.30
C ARG A 229 1.35 -12.99 9.06
N ILE A 230 2.05 -12.41 8.10
CA ILE A 230 1.90 -11.02 7.70
C ILE A 230 1.42 -11.06 6.25
N GLU A 231 0.19 -10.59 6.03
CA GLU A 231 -0.42 -10.51 4.68
C GLU A 231 0.23 -9.37 3.91
N GLU A 232 0.42 -8.22 4.57
CA GLU A 232 1.00 -7.07 3.92
C GLU A 232 1.58 -6.12 4.96
N ALA A 233 2.60 -5.37 4.56
CA ALA A 233 3.15 -4.28 5.34
C ALA A 233 3.40 -3.06 4.48
N ARG A 234 3.13 -1.87 5.04
CA ARG A 234 3.27 -0.58 4.35
C ARG A 234 3.90 0.48 5.24
N ILE A 235 4.67 1.37 4.62
CA ILE A 235 5.17 2.59 5.25
C ILE A 235 4.73 3.78 4.40
N TYR A 236 4.03 4.71 5.03
CA TYR A 236 3.62 5.97 4.42
C TYR A 236 4.46 7.13 4.95
N ALA A 237 4.85 8.07 4.09
CA ALA A 237 5.66 9.26 4.42
C ALA A 237 4.84 10.40 5.05
N GLY A 238 3.91 10.05 5.93
CA GLY A 238 3.08 11.02 6.65
C GLY A 238 2.20 10.36 7.71
N PRO A 239 1.63 11.15 8.62
CA PRO A 239 0.73 10.66 9.64
C PRO A 239 -0.68 10.46 9.06
N MET A 240 -1.33 9.36 9.40
CA MET A 240 -2.74 9.10 9.09
C MET A 240 -3.57 9.08 10.37
N ASP A 241 -4.86 9.38 10.27
CA ASP A 241 -5.81 9.03 11.33
C ASP A 241 -6.30 7.59 11.17
N CYS A 242 -6.94 7.04 12.20
CA CYS A 242 -7.40 5.66 12.14
C CYS A 242 -8.53 5.45 11.11
N GLY A 243 -9.30 6.49 10.75
CA GLY A 243 -10.31 6.39 9.70
C GLY A 243 -9.68 6.18 8.32
N ALA A 244 -8.64 6.93 8.00
CA ALA A 244 -7.85 6.75 6.78
C ALA A 244 -7.16 5.39 6.75
N VAL A 245 -6.59 4.93 7.88
CA VAL A 245 -6.03 3.58 8.03
C VAL A 245 -7.10 2.52 7.72
N GLY A 246 -8.29 2.65 8.31
CA GLY A 246 -9.41 1.72 8.10
C GLY A 246 -9.95 1.68 6.67
N GLY A 247 -9.64 2.70 5.85
CA GLY A 247 -9.97 2.73 4.43
C GLY A 247 -8.96 2.01 3.53
N LEU A 248 -7.79 1.61 4.07
CA LEU A 248 -6.81 0.84 3.31
C LEU A 248 -7.28 -0.61 3.14
N THR A 249 -7.24 -1.10 1.91
CA THR A 249 -7.50 -2.50 1.53
C THR A 249 -6.18 -3.23 1.33
N LEU A 250 -6.19 -4.56 1.55
CA LEU A 250 -5.09 -5.45 1.18
C LEU A 250 -4.93 -5.46 -0.34
N ASN A 251 -3.69 -5.64 -0.80
CA ASN A 251 -3.36 -5.81 -2.21
C ASN A 251 -3.24 -7.31 -2.55
N VAL A 252 -4.36 -8.02 -2.46
CA VAL A 252 -4.46 -9.46 -2.73
C VAL A 252 -4.39 -9.71 -4.24
N ASP A 253 -3.68 -10.76 -4.65
CA ASP A 253 -3.59 -11.26 -6.03
C ASP A 253 -3.96 -12.76 -5.99
N GLY A 254 -5.25 -13.03 -6.19
CA GLY A 254 -5.88 -14.31 -5.91
C GLY A 254 -5.51 -15.42 -6.87
N ASP A 255 -5.13 -15.09 -8.11
CA ASP A 255 -4.75 -16.05 -9.14
C ASP A 255 -3.24 -16.04 -9.47
N GLY A 256 -2.51 -15.04 -8.98
CA GLY A 256 -1.06 -14.96 -9.02
C GLY A 256 -0.51 -14.52 -10.36
N ASP A 257 -1.27 -13.74 -11.14
CA ASP A 257 -0.84 -13.22 -12.43
C ASP A 257 0.00 -11.92 -12.31
N GLY A 258 0.02 -11.32 -11.12
CA GLY A 258 0.74 -10.11 -10.80
C GLY A 258 -0.09 -8.82 -10.86
N VAL A 259 -1.40 -8.91 -11.06
CA VAL A 259 -2.40 -7.85 -10.91
C VAL A 259 -3.20 -8.11 -9.63
N ALA A 260 -3.49 -7.06 -8.86
CA ALA A 260 -4.25 -7.23 -7.63
C ALA A 260 -5.75 -7.38 -7.94
N ASP A 261 -6.50 -8.19 -7.19
CA ASP A 261 -7.95 -8.46 -7.36
C ASP A 261 -8.81 -7.20 -7.54
N GLN A 262 -8.40 -6.07 -6.95
CA GLN A 262 -9.12 -4.80 -7.04
C GLN A 262 -8.90 -4.04 -8.36
N ASP A 263 -7.84 -4.39 -9.07
CA ASP A 263 -7.39 -3.85 -10.35
C ASP A 263 -7.45 -4.92 -11.48
N ASP A 264 -7.75 -6.18 -11.12
CA ASP A 264 -7.92 -7.35 -11.99
C ASP A 264 -9.15 -7.20 -12.89
N VAL A 265 -8.91 -7.29 -14.20
CA VAL A 265 -9.96 -7.20 -15.23
C VAL A 265 -10.56 -8.57 -15.51
N CYS A 266 -9.81 -9.65 -15.26
CA CYS A 266 -10.13 -11.01 -15.62
C CYS A 266 -9.85 -12.04 -14.50
N ASP A 267 -10.67 -11.99 -13.45
CA ASP A 267 -10.61 -12.91 -12.30
C ASP A 267 -10.26 -14.37 -12.67
N GLY A 268 -9.08 -14.83 -12.25
CA GLY A 268 -8.62 -16.21 -12.42
C GLY A 268 -7.68 -16.46 -13.61
N TYR A 269 -7.30 -15.42 -14.35
CA TYR A 269 -6.49 -15.48 -15.55
C TYR A 269 -5.52 -14.28 -15.64
N ASP A 270 -4.48 -14.43 -16.48
CA ASP A 270 -3.43 -13.43 -16.64
C ASP A 270 -3.87 -12.24 -17.51
N ASP A 271 -4.04 -11.07 -16.89
CA ASP A 271 -4.45 -9.80 -17.50
C ASP A 271 -3.47 -9.28 -18.56
N ALA A 272 -2.21 -9.75 -18.56
CA ALA A 272 -1.21 -9.34 -19.55
C ALA A 272 -1.24 -10.17 -20.84
N LEU A 273 -2.03 -11.25 -20.87
CA LEU A 273 -2.24 -12.06 -22.06
C LEU A 273 -3.43 -11.52 -22.84
N ASP A 274 -3.13 -10.85 -23.94
CA ASP A 274 -4.09 -10.27 -24.89
C ASP A 274 -3.50 -10.51 -26.29
N LEU A 275 -3.80 -11.67 -26.87
CA LEU A 275 -3.10 -12.18 -28.07
C LEU A 275 -3.45 -11.39 -29.34
N ASP A 276 -4.69 -10.92 -29.46
CA ASP A 276 -5.17 -10.12 -30.59
C ASP A 276 -5.03 -8.61 -30.35
N GLY A 277 -4.91 -8.15 -29.11
CA GLY A 277 -4.65 -6.75 -28.76
C GLY A 277 -5.91 -5.90 -28.71
N ASP A 278 -7.08 -6.52 -28.51
CA ASP A 278 -8.37 -5.83 -28.44
C ASP A 278 -8.60 -5.14 -27.07
N GLY A 279 -7.78 -5.48 -26.07
CA GLY A 279 -7.81 -4.95 -24.71
C GLY A 279 -8.56 -5.82 -23.70
N THR A 280 -9.01 -7.01 -24.09
CA THR A 280 -9.64 -8.03 -23.24
C THR A 280 -8.65 -9.17 -22.99
N PRO A 281 -8.35 -9.54 -21.74
CA PRO A 281 -7.45 -10.66 -21.48
C PRO A 281 -7.99 -12.00 -22.03
N ASP A 282 -7.11 -12.80 -22.65
CA ASP A 282 -7.39 -14.09 -23.32
C ASP A 282 -8.28 -15.04 -22.47
N GLY A 283 -8.16 -14.97 -21.15
CA GLY A 283 -8.89 -15.82 -20.20
C GLY A 283 -10.38 -15.47 -20.04
N CYS A 284 -10.73 -14.20 -20.27
CA CYS A 284 -12.09 -13.66 -20.19
C CYS A 284 -12.60 -13.20 -21.54
N ASP A 285 -11.76 -13.27 -22.55
CA ASP A 285 -12.13 -13.02 -23.91
C ASP A 285 -12.95 -14.21 -24.45
N PRO A 286 -14.26 -14.01 -24.70
CA PRO A 286 -15.09 -15.04 -25.31
C PRO A 286 -14.67 -15.31 -26.76
N CYS A 287 -13.90 -14.41 -27.39
CA CYS A 287 -13.56 -14.49 -28.78
C CYS A 287 -12.23 -13.82 -29.14
N LEU A 288 -11.22 -14.66 -29.43
CA LEU A 288 -9.83 -14.30 -29.76
C LEU A 288 -9.68 -13.61 -31.15
N GLY A 289 -10.52 -12.61 -31.41
CA GLY A 289 -10.56 -11.70 -32.56
C GLY A 289 -10.62 -10.24 -32.07
N ASP A 290 -10.66 -9.25 -32.97
CA ASP A 290 -10.45 -7.84 -32.59
C ASP A 290 -11.64 -7.21 -31.80
N GLU A 291 -12.64 -7.98 -31.36
CA GLU A 291 -13.84 -7.49 -30.65
C GLU A 291 -14.18 -8.21 -29.33
N ALA A 292 -14.05 -7.47 -28.22
CA ALA A 292 -14.28 -7.86 -26.82
C ALA A 292 -15.61 -8.55 -26.48
N LEU A 293 -16.58 -8.53 -27.39
CA LEU A 293 -17.89 -9.19 -27.30
C LEU A 293 -18.35 -9.53 -28.73
N GLY A 294 -17.90 -10.65 -29.29
CA GLY A 294 -18.27 -11.08 -30.64
C GLY A 294 -18.45 -12.59 -30.72
N ASP A 295 -19.66 -13.03 -31.07
CA ASP A 295 -20.09 -14.38 -31.48
C ASP A 295 -21.64 -14.31 -31.47
N GLY A 296 -22.18 -13.47 -32.36
CA GLY A 296 -23.55 -13.01 -32.35
C GLY A 296 -24.57 -14.14 -32.56
N ASP A 297 -24.15 -15.24 -33.14
CA ASP A 297 -24.95 -16.43 -33.41
C ASP A 297 -24.52 -17.69 -32.64
N GLY A 298 -23.35 -17.70 -32.00
CA GLY A 298 -22.95 -18.69 -31.01
C GLY A 298 -22.20 -19.89 -31.58
N ASP A 299 -21.51 -19.71 -32.70
CA ASP A 299 -20.87 -20.78 -33.48
C ASP A 299 -19.38 -20.99 -33.13
N GLY A 300 -18.82 -20.07 -32.36
CA GLY A 300 -17.41 -20.08 -31.92
C GLY A 300 -16.44 -19.36 -32.87
N VAL A 301 -16.93 -18.56 -33.81
CA VAL A 301 -16.18 -17.61 -34.64
C VAL A 301 -16.62 -16.18 -34.29
N CYS A 302 -15.67 -15.26 -34.17
CA CYS A 302 -15.95 -13.87 -33.79
C CYS A 302 -16.63 -13.13 -34.95
N ASP A 303 -17.61 -12.26 -34.69
CA ASP A 303 -18.34 -11.50 -35.72
C ASP A 303 -17.45 -10.77 -36.77
N ASP A 304 -16.23 -10.37 -36.40
CA ASP A 304 -15.26 -9.70 -37.28
C ASP A 304 -14.46 -10.68 -38.17
N LEU A 305 -14.34 -11.92 -37.72
CA LEU A 305 -13.74 -13.07 -38.42
C LEU A 305 -14.80 -13.95 -39.12
N ASP A 306 -16.06 -13.82 -38.70
CA ASP A 306 -17.21 -14.50 -39.26
C ASP A 306 -17.62 -13.80 -40.56
N LEU A 307 -17.66 -14.61 -41.61
CA LEU A 307 -17.98 -14.15 -42.95
C LEU A 307 -19.49 -14.16 -43.22
N CYS A 308 -20.29 -14.82 -42.38
CA CYS A 308 -21.72 -15.02 -42.59
C CYS A 308 -22.52 -14.91 -41.27
N LEU A 309 -23.77 -15.38 -41.27
CA LEU A 309 -24.64 -15.43 -40.10
C LEU A 309 -25.19 -16.85 -40.00
N GLY A 310 -24.78 -17.63 -39.01
CA GLY A 310 -25.19 -19.02 -38.79
C GLY A 310 -24.23 -19.79 -37.86
N ASP A 311 -24.69 -20.93 -37.33
CA ASP A 311 -23.88 -21.80 -36.45
C ASP A 311 -22.87 -22.65 -37.27
N ASP A 312 -21.95 -22.04 -38.05
CA ASP A 312 -20.98 -22.80 -38.88
C ASP A 312 -19.61 -22.16 -39.22
N ALA A 313 -18.56 -23.01 -39.18
CA ALA A 313 -17.18 -22.63 -39.50
C ALA A 313 -16.79 -22.77 -41.00
N SER A 314 -17.74 -22.96 -41.92
CA SER A 314 -17.48 -23.28 -43.33
C SER A 314 -17.36 -22.06 -44.25
N GLY A 315 -17.84 -20.89 -43.79
CA GLY A 315 -17.71 -19.59 -44.47
C GLY A 315 -18.81 -19.32 -45.51
N ASP A 316 -18.61 -18.27 -46.31
CA ASP A 316 -19.53 -17.82 -47.36
C ASP A 316 -18.78 -17.73 -48.70
N LEU A 317 -18.89 -18.78 -49.52
CA LEU A 317 -18.11 -18.92 -50.75
C LEU A 317 -18.48 -17.88 -51.81
N ASP A 318 -19.72 -17.40 -51.84
CA ASP A 318 -20.21 -16.50 -52.88
C ASP A 318 -20.39 -15.04 -52.45
N GLY A 319 -20.37 -14.77 -51.14
CA GLY A 319 -20.38 -13.45 -50.54
C GLY A 319 -21.79 -12.86 -50.35
N ASP A 320 -22.81 -13.70 -50.18
CA ASP A 320 -24.20 -13.28 -50.02
C ASP A 320 -24.68 -13.15 -48.56
N LEU A 321 -23.81 -13.49 -47.60
CA LEU A 321 -23.99 -13.49 -46.15
C LEU A 321 -24.87 -14.62 -45.60
N VAL A 322 -25.08 -15.70 -46.37
CA VAL A 322 -25.64 -16.97 -45.91
C VAL A 322 -24.51 -18.00 -45.88
N CYS A 323 -24.34 -18.70 -44.76
CA CYS A 323 -23.26 -19.67 -44.65
C CYS A 323 -23.45 -20.88 -45.58
N ASP A 324 -22.35 -21.44 -46.09
CA ASP A 324 -22.31 -22.51 -47.11
C ASP A 324 -23.19 -23.74 -46.75
N ASP A 325 -23.43 -24.02 -45.47
CA ASP A 325 -24.23 -25.18 -45.04
C ASP A 325 -25.75 -24.91 -45.00
N PHE A 326 -26.15 -23.63 -44.91
CA PHE A 326 -27.51 -23.12 -45.02
C PHE A 326 -27.83 -22.62 -46.43
N ASP A 327 -26.80 -22.33 -47.21
CA ASP A 327 -26.90 -21.86 -48.59
C ASP A 327 -27.39 -22.99 -49.54
N ASN A 328 -28.59 -22.81 -50.09
CA ASN A 328 -29.17 -23.74 -51.05
C ASN A 328 -28.48 -23.75 -52.44
N CYS A 329 -27.59 -22.78 -52.68
CA CYS A 329 -26.85 -22.50 -53.90
C CYS A 329 -25.42 -21.97 -53.66
N VAL A 330 -24.60 -22.59 -52.78
CA VAL A 330 -23.19 -22.30 -52.36
C VAL A 330 -22.22 -21.52 -53.29
N ALA A 331 -22.46 -21.42 -54.60
CA ALA A 331 -21.60 -20.66 -55.53
C ALA A 331 -22.32 -19.53 -56.29
N ASP A 332 -23.58 -19.26 -55.98
CA ASP A 332 -24.47 -18.35 -56.73
C ASP A 332 -25.20 -17.37 -55.79
N VAL A 333 -24.62 -16.18 -55.58
CA VAL A 333 -25.15 -15.11 -54.71
C VAL A 333 -26.67 -15.00 -54.70
N ASN A 334 -27.28 -15.31 -53.56
CA ASN A 334 -28.74 -15.37 -53.40
C ASN A 334 -29.21 -15.08 -51.96
N PRO A 335 -29.02 -13.86 -51.41
CA PRO A 335 -29.29 -13.57 -49.99
C PRO A 335 -30.74 -13.79 -49.53
N ASP A 336 -31.68 -13.85 -50.47
CA ASP A 336 -33.13 -13.90 -50.24
C ASP A 336 -33.69 -15.34 -50.34
N GLN A 337 -32.92 -16.35 -49.95
CA GLN A 337 -33.26 -17.77 -50.15
C GLN A 337 -34.65 -18.12 -49.59
N LEU A 338 -35.49 -18.77 -50.42
CA LEU A 338 -36.85 -19.22 -50.10
C LEU A 338 -36.93 -20.74 -49.98
#